data_AF-A0A8T3PYS3-F1
#
_entry.id   AF-A0A8T3PYS3-F1
#
_cell.length_a   1.000
_cell.length_b   1.000
_cell.length_c   1.000
_cell.angle_alpha   90.00
_cell.angle_beta   90.00
_cell.angle_gamma   90.00
#
_symmetry.space_group_name_H-M   'P 1'
#
loop_
_entity.id
_entity.type
_entity.pdbx_description
1 polymer ?
#
loop_
_entity_poly.entity_id
_entity_poly.type
_entity_poly.pdbx_seq_one_letter_code
_entity_poly.pdbx_strand_id
1 'polypeptide(L)'
;MPLDDRERALEVDLRAIAGREGRHRVGVERIGAVGARQVRITAEKGVANGYAPLDSGILVPTAYLGTGTADGSKFLRGDRVWAIPPGSALGAWTSYTPTWTCSGTAPSLGNGSLSGRYKLLDANTCLIHMAFSAGSATTFGTGNFFFALPFTAASQGIQLMACHILDSGTDNKIGVAFQIIPEGGNVVSNTVPMTWANGDQINISGSYEI
;
A
#
# COMPACT_ATOMS: atom_id res chain seq x y z
N MET A 1 7.46 -99.70 5.43
CA MET A 1 8.42 -99.23 4.42
C MET A 1 9.14 -98.03 5.02
N PRO A 2 10.47 -98.02 5.16
CA PRO A 2 11.18 -96.83 5.63
C PRO A 2 10.94 -95.71 4.62
N LEU A 3 10.52 -94.53 5.08
CA LEU A 3 10.44 -93.34 4.25
C LEU A 3 11.83 -93.13 3.62
N ASP A 4 11.86 -92.96 2.31
CA ASP A 4 13.12 -92.67 1.64
C ASP A 4 13.64 -91.27 2.05
N ASP A 5 14.94 -91.03 1.84
CA ASP A 5 15.58 -89.79 2.28
C ASP A 5 14.98 -88.53 1.62
N ARG A 6 14.23 -88.67 0.51
CA ARG A 6 13.56 -87.57 -0.17
C ARG A 6 12.22 -87.24 0.49
N GLU A 7 11.47 -88.24 0.92
CA GLU A 7 10.22 -88.05 1.66
C GLU A 7 10.48 -87.42 3.04
N ARG A 8 11.58 -87.79 3.72
CA ARG A 8 12.02 -87.14 4.97
C ARG A 8 12.41 -85.68 4.78
N ALA A 9 13.05 -85.33 3.65
CA ALA A 9 13.43 -83.95 3.35
C ALA A 9 12.20 -83.05 3.10
N LEU A 10 11.19 -83.58 2.39
CA LEU A 10 9.93 -82.86 2.12
C LEU A 10 9.11 -82.61 3.39
N GLU A 11 9.08 -83.56 4.33
CA GLU A 11 8.33 -83.40 5.58
C GLU A 11 8.98 -82.37 6.53
N VAL A 12 10.32 -82.26 6.52
CA VAL A 12 11.07 -81.24 7.27
C VAL A 12 10.81 -79.85 6.69
N ASP A 13 10.73 -79.72 5.37
CA ASP A 13 10.51 -78.44 4.70
C ASP A 13 9.07 -77.92 4.91
N LEU A 14 8.08 -78.82 4.90
CA LEU A 14 6.69 -78.46 5.24
C LEU A 14 6.53 -77.98 6.69
N ARG A 15 7.24 -78.60 7.64
CA ARG A 15 7.22 -78.16 9.06
C ARG A 15 7.91 -76.80 9.25
N ALA A 16 8.94 -76.50 8.48
CA ALA A 16 9.61 -75.20 8.48
C ALA A 16 8.73 -74.07 7.91
N ILE A 17 7.90 -74.39 6.90
CA ILE A 17 6.95 -73.47 6.29
C ILE A 17 5.75 -73.20 7.23
N ALA A 18 5.18 -74.24 7.85
CA ALA A 18 4.08 -74.09 8.80
C ALA A 18 4.45 -73.24 10.04
N GLY A 19 5.71 -73.31 10.50
CA GLY A 19 6.21 -72.46 11.60
C GLY A 19 6.42 -70.99 11.25
N ARG A 20 6.48 -70.63 9.96
CA ARG A 20 6.62 -69.24 9.48
C ARG A 20 5.28 -68.53 9.30
N GLU A 21 4.20 -69.27 9.04
CA GLU A 21 2.84 -68.74 8.91
C GLU A 21 2.36 -68.01 10.17
N GLY A 22 2.71 -68.51 11.37
CA GLY A 22 2.32 -67.88 12.64
C GLY A 22 3.06 -66.59 12.98
N ARG A 23 4.30 -66.42 12.49
CA ARG A 23 5.13 -65.24 12.76
C ARG A 23 4.93 -64.12 11.74
N HIS A 24 4.49 -64.45 10.52
CA HIS A 24 4.27 -63.49 9.45
C HIS A 24 2.86 -62.86 9.49
N ARG A 25 1.84 -63.59 9.97
CA ARG A 25 0.46 -63.09 10.04
C ARG A 25 0.30 -61.88 10.99
N VAL A 26 1.06 -61.83 12.08
CA VAL A 26 1.07 -60.69 13.03
C VAL A 26 1.73 -59.44 12.42
N GLY A 27 2.67 -59.63 11.48
CA GLY A 27 3.30 -58.54 10.74
C GLY A 27 2.39 -57.96 9.66
N VAL A 28 1.74 -58.83 8.89
CA VAL A 28 0.91 -58.41 7.73
C VAL A 28 -0.37 -57.69 8.16
N GLU A 29 -1.01 -58.09 9.26
CA GLU A 29 -2.23 -57.44 9.76
C GLU A 29 -1.95 -56.05 10.37
N ARG A 30 -0.81 -55.89 11.05
CA ARG A 30 -0.33 -54.58 11.56
C ARG A 30 0.19 -53.67 10.45
N ILE A 31 0.85 -54.23 9.42
CA ILE A 31 1.29 -53.48 8.22
C ILE A 31 0.08 -53.03 7.38
N GLY A 32 -1.00 -53.81 7.30
CA GLY A 32 -2.23 -53.39 6.64
C GLY A 32 -2.86 -52.14 7.26
N ALA A 33 -2.91 -52.07 8.59
CA ALA A 33 -3.45 -50.92 9.31
C ALA A 33 -2.52 -49.68 9.29
N VAL A 34 -1.20 -49.87 9.41
CA VAL A 34 -0.21 -48.78 9.33
C VAL A 34 -0.07 -48.25 7.91
N GLY A 35 -0.05 -49.14 6.91
CA GLY A 35 -0.05 -48.79 5.49
C GLY A 35 -1.30 -48.01 5.10
N ALA A 36 -2.49 -48.43 5.54
CA ALA A 36 -3.72 -47.69 5.28
C ALA A 36 -3.73 -46.28 5.89
N ARG A 37 -3.17 -46.11 7.11
CA ARG A 37 -3.02 -44.79 7.74
C ARG A 37 -2.03 -43.89 7.00
N GLN A 38 -0.90 -44.45 6.57
CA GLN A 38 0.13 -43.71 5.84
C GLN A 38 -0.31 -43.32 4.41
N VAL A 39 -1.07 -44.20 3.75
CA VAL A 39 -1.70 -43.92 2.45
C VAL A 39 -2.73 -42.80 2.60
N ARG A 40 -3.57 -42.83 3.65
CA ARG A 40 -4.54 -41.77 3.92
C ARG A 40 -3.86 -40.40 4.12
N ILE A 41 -2.84 -40.33 4.97
CA ILE A 41 -2.11 -39.08 5.24
C ILE A 41 -1.48 -38.51 3.96
N THR A 42 -0.91 -39.38 3.12
CA THR A 42 -0.30 -38.95 1.85
C THR A 42 -1.35 -38.54 0.81
N ALA A 43 -2.46 -39.28 0.71
CA ALA A 43 -3.53 -39.03 -0.26
C ALA A 43 -4.37 -37.79 0.09
N GLU A 44 -4.51 -37.47 1.37
CA GLU A 44 -5.26 -36.31 1.86
C GLU A 44 -4.38 -35.05 1.99
N LYS A 45 -3.09 -35.11 1.61
CA LYS A 45 -2.19 -33.96 1.67
C LYS A 45 -2.48 -32.97 0.54
N GLY A 46 -2.74 -31.71 0.87
CA GLY A 46 -2.98 -30.65 -0.12
C GLY A 46 -4.33 -30.71 -0.84
N VAL A 47 -5.22 -31.62 -0.42
CA VAL A 47 -6.59 -31.69 -0.95
C VAL A 47 -7.56 -30.86 -0.10
N ALA A 48 -8.69 -30.45 -0.70
CA ALA A 48 -9.73 -29.73 0.03
C ALA A 48 -10.25 -30.57 1.22
N ASN A 49 -10.42 -29.94 2.39
CA ASN A 49 -10.78 -30.60 3.66
C ASN A 49 -9.77 -31.66 4.16
N GLY A 50 -8.55 -31.69 3.59
CA GLY A 50 -7.48 -32.62 3.97
C GLY A 50 -6.41 -31.98 4.86
N TYR A 51 -5.23 -32.61 4.88
CA TYR A 51 -4.07 -32.15 5.63
C TYR A 51 -3.30 -31.06 4.87
N ALA A 52 -2.79 -30.07 5.60
CA ALA A 52 -1.92 -29.05 5.02
C ALA A 52 -0.63 -29.69 4.47
N PRO A 53 -0.21 -29.37 3.24
CA PRO A 53 1.05 -29.86 2.73
C PRO A 53 2.21 -29.13 3.39
N LEU A 54 3.34 -29.83 3.55
CA LEU A 54 4.63 -29.24 3.93
C LEU A 54 5.59 -29.29 2.73
N ASP A 55 6.35 -28.22 2.55
CA ASP A 55 7.48 -28.14 1.60
C ASP A 55 8.75 -28.82 2.17
N SER A 56 9.87 -28.72 1.43
CA SER A 56 11.17 -29.26 1.87
C SER A 56 11.75 -28.56 3.10
N GLY A 57 11.23 -27.38 3.46
CA GLY A 57 11.56 -26.64 4.68
C GLY A 57 10.65 -26.99 5.86
N ILE A 58 9.74 -27.96 5.72
CA ILE A 58 8.78 -28.36 6.76
C ILE A 58 7.80 -27.21 7.11
N LEU A 59 7.56 -26.30 6.16
CA LEU A 59 6.59 -25.21 6.29
C LEU A 59 5.37 -25.47 5.40
N VAL A 60 4.22 -24.93 5.79
CA VAL A 60 3.05 -24.91 4.91
C VAL A 60 3.31 -23.88 3.81
N PRO A 61 3.31 -24.26 2.51
CA PRO A 61 3.54 -23.30 1.44
C PRO A 61 2.48 -22.21 1.46
N THR A 62 2.88 -20.97 1.14
CA THR A 62 2.00 -19.79 1.24
C THR A 62 0.74 -19.87 0.36
N ALA A 63 0.80 -20.63 -0.73
CA ALA A 63 -0.34 -20.92 -1.61
C ALA A 63 -1.47 -21.72 -0.92
N TYR A 64 -1.20 -22.39 0.21
CA TYR A 64 -2.17 -23.15 0.99
C TYR A 64 -2.70 -22.39 2.22
N LEU A 65 -2.23 -21.17 2.46
CA LEU A 65 -2.65 -20.34 3.60
C LEU A 65 -3.74 -19.32 3.23
N GLY A 66 -3.82 -18.93 1.95
CA GLY A 66 -4.75 -17.92 1.46
C GLY A 66 -4.72 -17.76 -0.05
N THR A 67 -5.51 -16.85 -0.58
CA THR A 67 -5.51 -16.45 -2.00
C THR A 67 -4.56 -15.27 -2.25
N GLY A 68 -4.22 -15.03 -3.52
CA GLY A 68 -3.21 -14.03 -3.90
C GLY A 68 -1.78 -14.57 -3.83
N THR A 69 -0.80 -13.73 -4.17
CA THR A 69 0.62 -14.10 -4.21
C THR A 69 1.32 -13.57 -2.98
N ALA A 70 1.91 -14.44 -2.16
CA ALA A 70 2.77 -14.02 -1.06
C ALA A 70 4.12 -13.54 -1.57
N ASP A 71 4.64 -12.48 -0.96
CA ASP A 71 6.01 -12.00 -1.14
C ASP A 71 6.49 -11.28 0.13
N GLY A 72 7.73 -10.79 0.14
CA GLY A 72 8.30 -10.09 1.31
C GLY A 72 7.63 -8.76 1.67
N SER A 73 6.72 -8.24 0.85
CA SER A 73 5.97 -7.00 1.06
C SER A 73 4.50 -7.21 1.43
N LYS A 74 4.05 -8.46 1.52
CA LYS A 74 2.64 -8.82 1.75
C LYS A 74 2.46 -9.62 3.04
N PHE A 75 1.27 -9.51 3.64
CA PHE A 75 0.85 -10.26 4.82
C PHE A 75 -0.52 -10.91 4.58
N LEU A 76 -0.80 -12.00 5.28
CA LEU A 76 -2.11 -12.67 5.21
C LEU A 76 -3.10 -11.94 6.12
N ARG A 77 -4.24 -11.52 5.55
CA ARG A 77 -5.32 -10.86 6.29
C ARG A 77 -6.38 -11.85 6.79
N GLY A 78 -7.29 -11.38 7.64
CA GLY A 78 -8.41 -12.18 8.18
C GLY A 78 -9.41 -12.67 7.12
N ASP A 79 -9.46 -12.05 5.95
CA ASP A 79 -10.22 -12.50 4.78
C ASP A 79 -9.48 -13.58 3.95
N ARG A 80 -8.32 -14.06 4.43
CA ARG A 80 -7.46 -15.06 3.78
C ARG A 80 -6.85 -14.60 2.45
N VAL A 81 -6.63 -13.30 2.27
CA VAL A 81 -5.94 -12.75 1.09
C VAL A 81 -4.54 -12.26 1.49
N TRP A 82 -3.52 -12.61 0.71
CA TRP A 82 -2.20 -12.00 0.78
C TRP A 82 -2.24 -10.59 0.18
N ALA A 83 -2.10 -9.59 1.03
CA ALA A 83 -2.20 -8.19 0.63
C ALA A 83 -0.99 -7.39 1.14
N ILE A 84 -0.67 -6.30 0.45
CA ILE A 84 0.33 -5.34 0.93
C ILE A 84 -0.23 -4.69 2.20
N PRO A 85 0.53 -4.55 3.32
CA PRO A 85 0.15 -3.67 4.41
C PRO A 85 -0.24 -2.34 3.79
N PRO A 86 -1.40 -1.75 4.10
CA PRO A 86 -1.76 -0.45 3.54
C PRO A 86 -0.62 0.55 3.81
N GLY A 87 0.24 0.73 2.81
CA GLY A 87 1.53 1.41 2.90
C GLY A 87 1.32 2.84 2.44
N SER A 88 1.21 3.74 3.43
CA SER A 88 0.45 4.99 3.36
C SER A 88 -1.00 4.72 2.98
N ALA A 89 -1.85 4.47 3.99
CA ALA A 89 -3.31 4.53 3.82
C ALA A 89 -3.79 5.81 3.10
N LEU A 90 -2.92 6.83 3.00
CA LEU A 90 -3.18 8.17 2.46
C LEU A 90 -2.81 8.33 0.96
N GLY A 91 -2.33 7.28 0.27
CA GLY A 91 -1.97 7.37 -1.15
C GLY A 91 -0.72 8.21 -1.48
N ALA A 92 -0.41 8.34 -2.78
CA ALA A 92 0.67 9.19 -3.30
C ALA A 92 0.25 10.67 -3.37
N TRP A 93 1.22 11.57 -3.55
CA TRP A 93 0.91 12.96 -3.90
C TRP A 93 0.41 13.04 -5.35
N THR A 94 -0.70 13.73 -5.57
CA THR A 94 -1.28 13.97 -6.90
C THR A 94 -1.01 15.39 -7.33
N SER A 95 -0.45 15.58 -8.52
CA SER A 95 -0.24 16.91 -9.10
C SER A 95 -1.56 17.51 -9.59
N TYR A 96 -1.68 18.83 -9.50
CA TYR A 96 -2.72 19.62 -10.13
C TYR A 96 -2.16 21.00 -10.52
N THR A 97 -2.83 21.69 -11.42
CA THR A 97 -2.47 23.07 -11.77
C THR A 97 -3.51 24.01 -11.16
N PRO A 98 -3.15 24.76 -10.09
CA PRO A 98 -4.03 25.78 -9.55
C PRO A 98 -4.35 26.83 -10.61
N THR A 99 -5.55 27.41 -10.53
CA THR A 99 -5.87 28.64 -11.25
C THR A 99 -5.54 29.82 -10.35
N TRP A 100 -4.89 30.86 -10.87
CA TRP A 100 -4.64 32.10 -10.16
C TRP A 100 -5.54 33.21 -10.70
N THR A 101 -6.28 33.87 -9.80
CA THR A 101 -7.16 34.99 -10.13
C THR A 101 -6.90 36.17 -9.18
N CYS A 102 -7.44 37.33 -9.54
CA CYS A 102 -7.44 38.52 -8.69
C CYS A 102 -8.88 39.02 -8.47
N SER A 103 -9.14 39.78 -7.41
CA SER A 103 -10.46 40.41 -7.19
C SER A 103 -10.78 41.55 -8.18
N GLY A 104 -9.77 42.15 -8.81
CA GLY A 104 -9.92 43.15 -9.86
C GLY A 104 -9.56 42.61 -11.24
N THR A 105 -8.71 43.33 -11.98
CA THR A 105 -8.18 42.90 -13.27
C THR A 105 -7.45 41.57 -13.14
N ALA A 106 -7.73 40.63 -14.04
CA ALA A 106 -7.14 39.31 -14.02
C ALA A 106 -5.61 39.34 -14.21
N PRO A 107 -4.85 38.50 -13.50
CA PRO A 107 -3.44 38.31 -13.75
C PRO A 107 -3.20 37.44 -14.99
N SER A 108 -1.97 37.45 -15.51
CA SER A 108 -1.52 36.50 -16.53
C SER A 108 -0.19 35.90 -16.11
N LEU A 109 -0.09 34.57 -16.12
CA LEU A 109 1.13 33.89 -15.72
C LEU A 109 2.29 34.13 -16.70
N GLY A 110 2.01 34.32 -17.99
CA GLY A 110 3.03 34.48 -19.01
C GLY A 110 4.00 33.30 -19.04
N ASN A 111 5.30 33.58 -18.87
CA ASN A 111 6.38 32.60 -18.77
C ASN A 111 6.71 32.19 -17.31
N GLY A 112 5.90 32.60 -16.33
CA GLY A 112 6.01 32.13 -14.96
C GLY A 112 5.56 30.67 -14.80
N SER A 113 5.67 30.15 -13.59
CA SER A 113 5.20 28.81 -13.24
C SER A 113 4.23 28.84 -12.06
N LEU A 114 3.21 27.99 -12.12
CA LEU A 114 2.27 27.74 -11.02
C LEU A 114 1.99 26.24 -10.99
N SER A 115 2.34 25.62 -9.88
CA SER A 115 2.19 24.18 -9.68
C SER A 115 1.58 23.88 -8.33
N GLY A 116 0.76 22.83 -8.28
CA GLY A 116 0.13 22.33 -7.07
C GLY A 116 0.32 20.83 -6.96
N ARG A 117 0.32 20.35 -5.73
CA ARG A 117 0.17 18.93 -5.41
C ARG A 117 -0.65 18.77 -4.14
N TYR A 118 -1.39 17.68 -4.06
CA TYR A 118 -2.20 17.36 -2.90
C TYR A 118 -2.08 15.90 -2.48
N LYS A 119 -2.49 15.62 -1.25
CA LYS A 119 -2.68 14.28 -0.72
C LYS A 119 -3.93 14.28 0.15
N LEU A 120 -4.78 13.28 -0.01
CA LEU A 120 -5.93 13.06 0.86
C LEU A 120 -5.45 12.34 2.13
N LEU A 121 -5.63 12.96 3.29
CA LEU A 121 -5.33 12.35 4.59
C LEU A 121 -6.48 11.44 5.05
N ASP A 122 -7.69 11.69 4.56
CA ASP A 122 -8.87 10.84 4.66
C ASP A 122 -9.90 11.31 3.61
N ALA A 123 -11.15 10.89 3.74
CA ALA A 123 -12.22 11.27 2.82
C ALA A 123 -12.62 12.76 2.91
N ASN A 124 -12.28 13.44 4.00
CA ASN A 124 -12.74 14.79 4.33
C ASN A 124 -11.57 15.78 4.52
N THR A 125 -10.31 15.33 4.46
CA THR A 125 -9.14 16.17 4.76
C THR A 125 -8.12 16.10 3.62
N CYS A 126 -7.79 17.26 3.06
CA CYS A 126 -6.83 17.43 1.97
C CYS A 126 -5.60 18.21 2.45
N LEU A 127 -4.42 17.61 2.35
CA LEU A 127 -3.13 18.29 2.49
C LEU A 127 -2.67 18.83 1.13
N ILE A 128 -2.18 20.06 1.09
CA ILE A 128 -1.75 20.72 -0.15
C ILE A 128 -0.37 21.36 -0.03
N HIS A 129 0.27 21.47 -1.20
CA HIS A 129 1.43 22.30 -1.43
C HIS A 129 1.28 22.98 -2.79
N MET A 130 1.51 24.30 -2.86
CA MET A 130 1.53 25.08 -4.08
C MET A 130 2.81 25.90 -4.16
N ALA A 131 3.30 26.09 -5.38
CA ALA A 131 4.44 26.95 -5.68
C ALA A 131 4.13 27.79 -6.91
N PHE A 132 4.30 29.09 -6.76
CA PHE A 132 4.24 30.10 -7.81
C PHE A 132 5.61 30.76 -7.95
N SER A 133 6.03 30.99 -9.19
CA SER A 133 7.19 31.80 -9.52
C SER A 133 6.84 32.71 -10.68
N ALA A 134 7.00 34.02 -10.48
CA ALA A 134 6.83 35.00 -11.53
C ALA A 134 7.96 34.90 -12.56
N GLY A 135 7.59 35.03 -13.83
CA GLY A 135 8.52 35.23 -14.94
C GLY A 135 8.47 36.67 -15.45
N SER A 136 9.35 36.99 -16.40
CA SER A 136 9.46 38.34 -16.96
C SER A 136 8.23 38.82 -17.74
N ALA A 137 7.37 37.91 -18.18
CA ALA A 137 6.12 38.21 -18.87
C ALA A 137 4.89 38.02 -17.98
N THR A 138 5.06 37.78 -16.68
CA THR A 138 3.95 37.67 -15.71
C THR A 138 3.33 39.05 -15.46
N THR A 139 2.01 39.14 -15.50
CA THR A 139 1.24 40.31 -15.05
C THR A 139 0.46 39.96 -13.79
N PHE A 140 0.49 40.85 -12.80
CA PHE A 140 -0.04 40.58 -11.46
C PHE A 140 -1.50 41.00 -11.26
N GLY A 141 -2.17 41.49 -12.30
CA GLY A 141 -3.53 41.99 -12.19
C GLY A 141 -3.64 43.13 -11.18
N THR A 142 -4.81 43.26 -10.56
CA THR A 142 -5.06 44.22 -9.47
C THR A 142 -5.91 43.61 -8.37
N GLY A 143 -5.64 43.97 -7.11
CA GLY A 143 -6.39 43.48 -5.97
C GLY A 143 -5.83 42.18 -5.41
N ASN A 144 -6.65 41.48 -4.63
CA ASN A 144 -6.23 40.33 -3.83
C ASN A 144 -6.01 39.11 -4.72
N PHE A 145 -4.95 38.34 -4.45
CA PHE A 145 -4.66 37.10 -5.15
C PHE A 145 -5.48 35.94 -4.57
N PHE A 146 -5.99 35.10 -5.46
CA PHE A 146 -6.67 33.85 -5.12
C PHE A 146 -6.06 32.72 -5.92
N PHE A 147 -5.72 31.62 -5.24
CA PHE A 147 -5.24 30.39 -5.87
C PHE A 147 -6.27 29.28 -5.64
N ALA A 148 -6.71 28.64 -6.71
CA ALA A 148 -7.71 27.59 -6.64
C ALA A 148 -7.16 26.35 -5.91
N LEU A 149 -7.98 25.82 -4.99
CA LEU A 149 -7.74 24.55 -4.33
C LEU A 149 -8.09 23.38 -5.28
N PRO A 150 -7.51 22.17 -5.06
CA PRO A 150 -7.80 21.02 -5.90
C PRO A 150 -9.23 20.49 -5.73
N PHE A 151 -9.86 20.77 -4.58
CA PHE A 151 -11.24 20.45 -4.26
C PHE A 151 -11.93 21.67 -3.64
N THR A 152 -13.26 21.69 -3.68
CA THR A 152 -14.02 22.72 -2.95
C THR A 152 -13.86 22.49 -1.46
N ALA A 153 -13.56 23.54 -0.69
CA ALA A 153 -13.48 23.44 0.77
C ALA A 153 -14.88 23.29 1.38
N ALA A 154 -15.02 22.44 2.39
CA ALA A 154 -16.30 22.21 3.09
C ALA A 154 -16.78 23.43 3.89
N SER A 155 -15.84 24.25 4.37
CA SER A 155 -16.11 25.47 5.14
C SER A 155 -15.51 26.69 4.45
N GLN A 156 -16.28 27.77 4.41
CA GLN A 156 -15.79 29.08 3.98
C GLN A 156 -15.15 29.88 5.13
N GLY A 157 -15.01 29.26 6.31
CA GLY A 157 -14.26 29.83 7.43
C GLY A 157 -12.76 29.91 7.15
N ILE A 158 -12.04 30.65 7.99
CA ILE A 158 -10.59 30.84 7.85
C ILE A 158 -9.86 29.49 8.01
N GLN A 159 -9.15 29.07 6.97
CA GLN A 159 -8.23 27.93 7.02
C GLN A 159 -6.79 28.45 7.04
N LEU A 160 -6.08 28.18 8.13
CA LEU A 160 -4.72 28.68 8.33
C LEU A 160 -3.73 27.78 7.58
N MET A 161 -3.10 28.33 6.55
CA MET A 161 -2.02 27.66 5.81
C MET A 161 -0.73 28.47 5.92
N ALA A 162 0.42 27.81 5.92
CA ALA A 162 1.70 28.49 5.89
C ALA A 162 1.96 29.06 4.48
N CYS A 163 2.49 30.27 4.42
CA CYS A 163 2.84 30.94 3.17
C CYS A 163 4.23 31.59 3.27
N HIS A 164 5.08 31.29 2.32
CA HIS A 164 6.41 31.89 2.19
C HIS A 164 6.46 32.75 0.92
N ILE A 165 6.88 34.01 1.07
CA ILE A 165 6.95 34.98 -0.01
C ILE A 165 8.38 35.48 -0.18
N LEU A 166 8.89 35.41 -1.39
CA LEU A 166 10.22 35.88 -1.77
C LEU A 166 10.11 37.06 -2.73
N ASP A 167 10.72 38.19 -2.36
CA ASP A 167 11.02 39.32 -3.24
C ASP A 167 12.42 39.12 -3.81
N SER A 168 12.48 38.65 -5.05
CA SER A 168 13.73 38.28 -5.69
C SER A 168 14.59 39.52 -5.99
N GLY A 169 15.63 39.71 -5.18
CA GLY A 169 16.57 40.84 -5.31
C GLY A 169 16.47 41.88 -4.19
N THR A 170 15.46 41.78 -3.32
CA THR A 170 15.27 42.76 -2.23
C THR A 170 15.15 42.10 -0.85
N ASP A 171 14.28 41.10 -0.67
CA ASP A 171 13.86 40.68 0.68
C ASP A 171 13.24 39.26 0.72
N ASN A 172 13.21 38.66 1.90
CA ASN A 172 12.58 37.36 2.15
C ASN A 172 11.58 37.47 3.31
N LYS A 173 10.29 37.27 3.05
CA LYS A 173 9.22 37.35 4.05
C LYS A 173 8.71 35.95 4.39
N ILE A 174 8.98 35.50 5.62
CA ILE A 174 8.48 34.22 6.17
C ILE A 174 7.21 34.50 6.98
N GLY A 175 6.05 34.01 6.53
CA GLY A 175 4.77 34.12 7.25
C GLY A 175 4.23 32.75 7.69
N VAL A 176 4.00 32.57 8.99
CA VAL A 176 3.13 31.50 9.50
C VAL A 176 1.70 32.05 9.45
N ALA A 177 0.78 31.34 8.79
CA ALA A 177 -0.61 31.71 8.50
C ALA A 177 -0.80 32.85 7.47
N PHE A 178 -1.07 32.51 6.21
CA PHE A 178 -1.88 33.37 5.35
C PHE A 178 -3.33 33.22 5.78
N GLN A 179 -3.89 34.31 6.26
CA GLN A 179 -5.31 34.44 6.55
C GLN A 179 -6.04 34.63 5.21
N ILE A 180 -6.68 33.58 4.69
CA ILE A 180 -7.79 33.79 3.75
C ILE A 180 -8.98 34.19 4.63
N ILE A 181 -9.11 35.48 4.96
CA ILE A 181 -10.34 36.03 5.55
C ILE A 181 -11.27 36.41 4.41
N PRO A 182 -12.58 36.15 4.52
CA PRO A 182 -13.56 36.78 3.66
C PRO A 182 -13.57 38.32 3.73
N GLU A 183 -13.11 38.97 4.82
CA GLU A 183 -13.28 40.42 5.00
C GLU A 183 -12.19 41.04 5.91
N GLY A 184 -11.41 42.00 5.39
CA GLY A 184 -10.91 43.15 6.19
C GLY A 184 -9.44 43.20 6.66
N GLY A 185 -8.60 42.21 6.37
CA GLY A 185 -7.13 42.30 6.56
C GLY A 185 -6.42 42.35 5.20
N ASN A 186 -5.25 43.00 5.08
CA ASN A 186 -4.51 43.05 3.81
C ASN A 186 -4.07 41.64 3.37
N VAL A 187 -4.87 41.05 2.50
CA VAL A 187 -4.60 39.82 1.76
C VAL A 187 -3.44 40.08 0.80
N VAL A 188 -2.67 39.04 0.43
CA VAL A 188 -1.63 39.15 -0.60
C VAL A 188 -2.29 39.70 -1.87
N SER A 189 -1.71 40.75 -2.41
CA SER A 189 -2.21 41.50 -3.55
C SER A 189 -1.06 41.91 -4.45
N ASN A 190 -1.37 42.56 -5.56
CA ASN A 190 -0.36 43.08 -6.49
C ASN A 190 0.57 44.15 -5.88
N THR A 191 0.26 44.70 -4.71
CA THR A 191 1.11 45.70 -4.02
C THR A 191 1.40 45.36 -2.55
N VAL A 192 0.93 44.21 -2.05
CA VAL A 192 1.09 43.78 -0.65
C VAL A 192 1.45 42.29 -0.60
N PRO A 193 2.47 41.87 0.15
CA PRO A 193 3.34 42.67 1.02
C PRO A 193 4.38 43.49 0.26
N MET A 194 4.56 43.25 -1.04
CA MET A 194 5.57 43.88 -1.88
C MET A 194 5.00 44.20 -3.26
N THR A 195 5.76 44.97 -4.04
CA THR A 195 5.51 45.13 -5.47
C THR A 195 6.14 43.96 -6.19
N TRP A 196 5.33 43.17 -6.90
CA TRP A 196 5.80 41.94 -7.53
C TRP A 196 6.55 42.18 -8.85
N ALA A 197 7.59 41.40 -9.08
CA ALA A 197 8.47 41.45 -10.24
C ALA A 197 8.92 40.05 -10.69
N ASN A 198 9.75 40.00 -11.74
CA ASN A 198 10.33 38.76 -12.26
C ASN A 198 11.20 38.05 -11.22
N GLY A 199 10.94 36.76 -11.00
CA GLY A 199 11.69 35.93 -10.05
C GLY A 199 11.04 35.80 -8.68
N ASP A 200 10.00 36.60 -8.38
CA ASP A 200 9.31 36.56 -7.10
C ASP A 200 8.51 35.27 -6.93
N GLN A 201 8.39 34.81 -5.69
CA GLN A 201 7.82 33.50 -5.41
C GLN A 201 6.81 33.51 -4.27
N ILE A 202 5.84 32.59 -4.39
CA ILE A 202 4.91 32.23 -3.32
C ILE A 202 4.95 30.72 -3.15
N ASN A 203 5.19 30.23 -1.94
CA ASN A 203 4.99 28.82 -1.59
C ASN A 203 3.92 28.72 -0.51
N ILE A 204 2.88 27.92 -0.75
CA ILE A 204 1.76 27.72 0.18
C ILE A 204 1.72 26.25 0.58
N SER A 205 1.54 25.95 1.86
CA SER A 205 1.37 24.58 2.35
C SER A 205 0.45 24.52 3.56
N GLY A 206 -0.40 23.51 3.62
CA GLY A 206 -1.33 23.34 4.73
C GLY A 206 -2.35 22.26 4.45
N SER A 207 -3.35 22.15 5.31
CA SER A 207 -4.45 21.21 5.16
C SER A 207 -5.79 21.91 5.27
N TYR A 208 -6.81 21.33 4.65
CA TYR A 208 -8.17 21.81 4.74
C TYR A 208 -9.20 20.69 4.67
N GLU A 209 -10.40 21.00 5.14
CA GLU A 209 -11.57 20.13 5.05
C GLU A 209 -12.25 20.27 3.69
N ILE A 210 -12.63 19.13 3.09
CA ILE A 210 -13.32 18.99 1.80
C ILE A 210 -14.72 18.40 1.96
#